data_AF-A0A917A2R9-F1
#
_entry.id   AF-A0A917A2R9-F1
#
_cell.length_a   1.000
_cell.length_b   1.000
_cell.length_c   1.000
_cell.angle_alpha   90.00
_cell.angle_beta   90.00
_cell.angle_gamma   90.00
#
_symmetry.space_group_name_H-M   'P 1'
#
loop_
_entity.id
_entity.type
_entity.pdbx_description
1 polymer ?
#
loop_
_entity_poly.entity_id
_entity_poly.type
_entity_poly.pdbx_seq_one_letter_code
_entity_poly.pdbx_strand_id
1 'polypeptide(L)'
;MIEDGEGAVKPRPSPESGEGAGRRMREPRATPAALLQNARDLRHAATDAETWMWSELRGRRLNGFRFVRQLPIGPYIADFACRARHLIIELDGSQHADRRSDETRTVYLQSHGWAVLRFWNEEVLRERGAVCETILAVLGGRVTEPCDGGGLIHGLRFAPVIPSPASLRSAPSPDSGEGGAPYPDMALGRPA
;
A
#
# COMPACT_ATOMS: atom_id res chain seq x y z
N MET A 1 -55.08 -9.75 47.90
CA MET A 1 -55.38 -9.22 46.57
C MET A 1 -54.31 -9.73 45.62
N ILE A 2 -54.72 -10.58 44.68
CA ILE A 2 -54.12 -10.84 43.35
C ILE A 2 -52.80 -11.67 43.38
N GLU A 3 -52.90 -13.00 43.26
CA GLU A 3 -52.74 -13.87 42.04
C GLU A 3 -51.25 -14.03 41.65
N ASP A 4 -50.59 -15.18 41.86
CA ASP A 4 -50.57 -16.45 41.09
C ASP A 4 -49.27 -16.58 40.26
N GLY A 5 -48.68 -17.79 40.22
CA GLY A 5 -47.83 -18.20 39.09
C GLY A 5 -46.52 -18.92 39.40
N GLU A 6 -46.59 -20.23 39.67
CA GLU A 6 -45.51 -21.18 39.37
C GLU A 6 -45.17 -21.20 37.86
N GLY A 7 -43.90 -21.40 37.48
CA GLY A 7 -43.55 -21.47 36.06
C GLY A 7 -42.10 -21.86 35.71
N ALA A 8 -41.79 -23.15 35.82
CA ALA A 8 -40.90 -23.92 34.93
C ALA A 8 -39.45 -23.42 34.66
N VAL A 9 -38.50 -24.03 35.36
CA VAL A 9 -37.08 -24.11 34.98
C VAL A 9 -36.95 -24.95 33.71
N LYS A 10 -36.51 -24.33 32.60
CA LYS A 10 -36.18 -25.07 31.36
C LYS A 10 -34.78 -25.70 31.46
N PRO A 11 -34.59 -26.95 31.03
CA PRO A 11 -33.30 -27.62 31.12
C PRO A 11 -32.29 -27.04 30.13
N ARG A 12 -31.03 -26.98 30.56
CA ARG A 12 -29.86 -26.71 29.71
C ARG A 12 -29.53 -27.96 28.88
N PRO A 13 -29.36 -27.87 27.56
CA PRO A 13 -28.71 -28.95 26.81
C PRO A 13 -27.18 -28.88 26.99
N SER A 14 -26.58 -30.00 27.38
CA SER A 14 -25.14 -30.29 27.25
C SER A 14 -24.88 -31.02 25.92
N PRO A 15 -23.62 -31.07 25.44
CA PRO A 15 -23.30 -31.06 24.02
C PRO A 15 -23.41 -32.44 23.39
N GLU A 16 -23.98 -32.50 22.18
CA GLU A 16 -23.91 -33.68 21.32
C GLU A 16 -22.95 -33.38 20.16
N SER A 17 -21.98 -34.28 20.04
CA SER A 17 -20.90 -34.31 19.08
C SER A 17 -21.41 -34.33 17.64
N GLY A 18 -20.89 -33.45 16.80
CA GLY A 18 -21.13 -33.45 15.37
C GLY A 18 -19.88 -33.02 14.62
N GLU A 19 -19.23 -33.98 13.98
CA GLU A 19 -18.07 -33.82 13.13
C GLU A 19 -18.34 -32.78 12.03
N GLY A 20 -17.59 -31.66 12.07
CA GLY A 20 -17.72 -30.57 11.11
C GLY A 20 -16.40 -30.33 10.40
N ALA A 21 -16.27 -30.87 9.19
CA ALA A 21 -15.20 -30.59 8.26
C ALA A 21 -14.89 -29.08 8.20
N GLY A 22 -13.61 -28.74 8.35
CA GLY A 22 -13.12 -27.36 8.42
C GLY A 22 -13.57 -26.51 7.23
N ARG A 23 -14.68 -25.80 7.39
CA ARG A 23 -14.98 -24.61 6.59
C ARG A 23 -13.94 -23.57 7.01
N ARG A 24 -12.90 -23.37 6.18
CA ARG A 24 -12.16 -22.10 6.17
C ARG A 24 -13.22 -21.00 6.16
N MET A 25 -13.33 -20.25 7.26
CA MET A 25 -14.16 -19.05 7.31
C MET A 25 -13.65 -18.15 6.19
N ARG A 26 -14.40 -18.10 5.09
CA ARG A 26 -14.09 -17.23 3.97
C ARG A 26 -14.48 -15.85 4.45
N GLU A 27 -13.48 -15.02 4.75
CA GLU A 27 -13.73 -13.65 5.18
C GLU A 27 -14.69 -12.93 4.21
N PRO A 28 -15.54 -12.02 4.71
CA PRO A 28 -16.48 -11.30 3.86
C PRO A 28 -15.73 -10.59 2.75
N ARG A 29 -15.91 -11.05 1.50
CA ARG A 29 -15.28 -10.45 0.31
C ARG A 29 -15.80 -9.04 -0.01
N ALA A 30 -16.80 -8.55 0.72
CA ALA A 30 -17.42 -7.26 0.48
C ALA A 30 -16.74 -6.20 1.35
N THR A 31 -16.15 -5.19 0.71
CA THR A 31 -15.71 -3.98 1.42
C THR A 31 -16.94 -3.31 2.05
N PRO A 32 -16.91 -2.96 3.35
CA PRO A 32 -18.05 -2.34 4.02
C PRO A 32 -18.56 -1.10 3.26
N ALA A 33 -19.88 -0.95 3.16
CA ALA A 33 -20.48 0.18 2.45
C ALA A 33 -20.01 1.54 3.00
N ALA A 34 -19.80 1.63 4.32
CA ALA A 34 -19.24 2.80 4.97
C ALA A 34 -17.83 3.16 4.49
N LEU A 35 -16.98 2.15 4.23
CA LEU A 35 -15.62 2.37 3.73
C LEU A 35 -15.63 2.85 2.28
N LEU A 36 -16.55 2.34 1.46
CA LEU A 36 -16.77 2.82 0.09
C LEU A 36 -17.29 4.26 0.07
N GLN A 37 -18.15 4.64 1.02
CA GLN A 37 -18.63 6.00 1.16
C GLN A 37 -17.50 6.95 1.59
N ASN A 38 -16.71 6.55 2.60
CA ASN A 38 -15.53 7.30 3.02
C ASN A 38 -14.55 7.52 1.85
N ALA A 39 -14.29 6.47 1.06
CA ALA A 39 -13.47 6.57 -0.16
C ALA A 39 -14.10 7.43 -1.27
N ARG A 40 -15.37 7.85 -1.18
CA ARG A 40 -15.97 8.85 -2.07
C ARG A 40 -15.82 10.24 -1.47
N ASP A 41 -16.07 10.39 -0.18
CA ASP A 41 -15.99 11.68 0.52
C ASP A 41 -14.56 12.23 0.46
N LEU A 42 -13.56 11.36 0.68
CA LEU A 42 -12.15 11.70 0.49
C LEU A 42 -11.84 12.13 -0.95
N ARG A 43 -12.59 11.69 -1.97
CA ARG A 43 -12.35 12.13 -3.36
C ARG A 43 -12.73 13.57 -3.57
N HIS A 44 -13.72 14.03 -2.81
CA HIS A 44 -14.25 15.39 -2.83
C HIS A 44 -13.43 16.35 -1.96
N ALA A 45 -12.84 15.87 -0.87
CA ALA A 45 -12.04 16.66 0.07
C ALA A 45 -10.52 16.53 -0.13
N ALA A 46 -10.07 16.28 -1.37
CA ALA A 46 -8.66 16.04 -1.66
C ALA A 46 -7.80 17.29 -1.40
N THR A 47 -6.63 17.09 -0.81
CA THR A 47 -5.61 18.13 -0.61
C THR A 47 -5.01 18.58 -1.96
N ASP A 48 -4.31 19.72 -1.95
CA ASP A 48 -3.58 20.20 -3.13
C ASP A 48 -2.50 19.20 -3.59
N ALA A 49 -1.82 18.56 -2.63
CA ALA A 49 -0.82 17.53 -2.90
C ALA A 49 -1.45 16.30 -3.58
N GLU A 50 -2.58 15.79 -3.07
CA GLU A 50 -3.32 14.69 -3.69
C GLU A 50 -3.86 15.06 -5.07
N THR A 51 -4.37 16.28 -5.23
CA THR A 51 -4.90 16.77 -6.50
C THR A 51 -3.80 16.82 -7.56
N TRP A 52 -2.65 17.40 -7.21
CA TRP A 52 -1.49 17.43 -8.08
C TRP A 52 -1.01 16.01 -8.40
N MET A 53 -0.82 15.16 -7.40
CA MET A 53 -0.34 13.79 -7.62
C MET A 53 -1.30 12.99 -8.50
N TRP A 54 -2.61 13.13 -8.28
CA TRP A 54 -3.59 12.49 -9.15
C TRP A 54 -3.50 12.94 -10.60
N SER A 55 -3.17 14.22 -10.86
CA SER A 55 -2.98 14.74 -12.22
C SER A 55 -1.83 14.05 -12.96
N GLU A 56 -0.78 13.66 -12.25
CA GLU A 56 0.37 12.94 -12.81
C GLU A 56 0.13 11.42 -12.94
N LEU A 57 -0.65 10.82 -12.04
CA LEU A 57 -0.88 9.38 -12.02
C LEU A 57 -2.04 8.93 -12.93
N ARG A 58 -3.06 9.77 -13.12
CA ARG A 58 -4.28 9.40 -13.87
C ARG A 58 -3.98 9.12 -15.34
N GLY A 59 -4.81 8.29 -15.96
CA GLY A 59 -4.75 8.08 -17.41
C GLY A 59 -3.44 7.46 -17.91
N ARG A 60 -2.68 6.78 -17.04
CA ARG A 60 -1.39 6.13 -17.36
C ARG A 60 -0.29 7.11 -17.77
N ARG A 61 -0.38 8.35 -17.30
CA ARG A 61 0.58 9.42 -17.63
C ARG A 61 1.99 9.14 -17.09
N LEU A 62 2.10 8.52 -15.92
CA LEU A 62 3.39 8.11 -15.37
C LEU A 62 3.86 6.77 -15.98
N ASN A 63 4.66 6.85 -17.05
CA ASN A 63 5.26 5.72 -17.79
C ASN A 63 4.32 4.54 -18.09
N GLY A 64 3.04 4.80 -18.39
CA GLY A 64 2.08 3.75 -18.74
C GLY A 64 1.47 2.99 -17.55
N PHE A 65 1.92 3.26 -16.33
CA PHE A 65 1.43 2.59 -15.12
C PHE A 65 0.02 3.03 -14.77
N ARG A 66 -0.85 2.08 -14.45
CA ARG A 66 -2.24 2.35 -14.06
C ARG A 66 -2.35 2.49 -12.56
N PHE A 67 -2.76 3.68 -12.12
CA PHE A 67 -3.10 3.97 -10.74
C PHE A 67 -4.61 4.08 -10.53
N VAL A 68 -5.04 3.76 -9.32
CA VAL A 68 -6.39 4.03 -8.80
C VAL A 68 -6.26 4.92 -7.56
N ARG A 69 -7.25 5.79 -7.33
CA ARG A 69 -7.29 6.69 -6.17
C ARG A 69 -8.26 6.18 -5.10
N GLN A 70 -7.84 6.25 -3.83
CA GLN A 70 -8.60 5.90 -2.64
C GLN A 70 -9.13 4.46 -2.75
N LEU A 71 -8.19 3.53 -2.76
CA LEU A 71 -8.45 2.09 -2.86
C LEU A 71 -8.66 1.51 -1.46
N PRO A 72 -9.84 0.94 -1.17
CA PRO A 72 -10.04 0.18 0.06
C PRO A 72 -9.22 -1.13 0.04
N ILE A 73 -8.47 -1.37 1.11
CA ILE A 73 -7.66 -2.57 1.35
C ILE A 73 -7.88 -3.01 2.79
N GLY A 74 -8.73 -4.01 2.98
CA GLY A 74 -9.13 -4.44 4.32
C GLY A 74 -9.83 -3.32 5.08
N PRO A 75 -9.38 -2.96 6.30
CA PRO A 75 -9.95 -1.86 7.08
C PRO A 75 -9.40 -0.48 6.68
N TYR A 76 -8.44 -0.40 5.73
CA TYR A 76 -7.77 0.85 5.37
C TYR A 76 -8.17 1.34 3.98
N ILE A 77 -7.95 2.63 3.73
CA ILE A 77 -8.01 3.25 2.40
C ILE A 77 -6.60 3.76 2.08
N ALA A 78 -6.09 3.40 0.91
CA ALA A 78 -4.83 3.89 0.36
C ALA A 78 -5.09 5.03 -0.63
N ASP A 79 -4.36 6.14 -0.53
CA ASP A 79 -4.59 7.34 -1.37
C ASP A 79 -4.42 7.04 -2.85
N PHE A 80 -3.35 6.32 -3.21
CA PHE A 80 -3.13 5.81 -4.56
C PHE A 80 -2.59 4.38 -4.53
N ALA A 81 -2.95 3.60 -5.55
CA ALA A 81 -2.44 2.24 -5.70
C ALA A 81 -2.19 1.86 -7.16
N CYS A 82 -1.02 1.28 -7.43
CA CYS A 82 -0.72 0.57 -8.67
C CYS A 82 -0.94 -0.93 -8.46
N ARG A 83 -2.11 -1.44 -8.87
CA ARG A 83 -2.46 -2.86 -8.70
C ARG A 83 -1.55 -3.82 -9.45
N ALA A 84 -0.94 -3.39 -10.55
CA ALA A 84 -0.06 -4.25 -11.35
C ALA A 84 1.33 -4.44 -10.72
N ARG A 85 1.77 -3.50 -9.88
CA ARG A 85 3.06 -3.54 -9.18
C ARG A 85 2.94 -3.68 -7.67
N HIS A 86 1.71 -3.86 -7.18
CA HIS A 86 1.39 -3.93 -5.76
C HIS A 86 2.04 -2.80 -4.95
N LEU A 87 2.00 -1.57 -5.49
CA LEU A 87 2.53 -0.38 -4.84
C LEU A 87 1.40 0.52 -4.36
N ILE A 88 1.46 0.93 -3.10
CA ILE A 88 0.65 1.98 -2.48
C ILE A 88 1.49 3.25 -2.38
N ILE A 89 0.87 4.39 -2.69
CA ILE A 89 1.44 5.72 -2.44
C ILE A 89 0.51 6.47 -1.49
N GLU A 90 1.09 7.08 -0.46
CA GLU A 90 0.34 7.82 0.57
C GLU A 90 0.93 9.19 0.80
N LEU A 91 0.05 10.15 1.03
CA LEU A 91 0.40 11.54 1.22
C LEU A 91 0.06 11.93 2.66
N ASP A 92 1.09 12.20 3.46
CA ASP A 92 0.92 12.58 4.85
C ASP A 92 0.97 14.11 5.00
N GLY A 93 -0.02 14.64 5.71
CA GLY A 93 -0.14 16.06 6.05
C GLY A 93 0.35 16.41 7.45
N SER A 94 0.76 15.43 8.28
CA SER A 94 1.08 15.67 9.69
C SER A 94 2.36 14.96 10.13
N GLN A 95 3.37 15.72 10.56
CA GLN A 95 4.58 15.17 11.21
C GLN A 95 4.31 14.41 12.53
N HIS A 96 3.04 14.36 12.95
CA HIS A 96 2.57 13.79 14.21
C HIS A 96 1.62 12.61 14.05
N ALA A 97 1.56 11.95 12.89
CA ALA A 97 0.83 10.70 12.76
C ALA A 97 1.31 9.71 13.86
N ASP A 98 0.36 9.17 14.62
CA ASP A 98 0.64 8.27 15.74
C ASP A 98 1.38 7.03 15.23
N ARG A 99 2.70 6.99 15.47
CA ARG A 99 3.63 5.98 14.94
C ARG A 99 3.14 4.54 15.13
N ARG A 100 2.45 4.25 16.25
CA ARG A 100 1.96 2.89 16.54
C ARG A 100 0.81 2.46 15.62
N SER A 101 -0.10 3.38 15.31
CA SER A 101 -1.18 3.14 14.35
C SER A 101 -0.60 2.91 12.95
N ASP A 102 0.46 3.66 12.62
CA ASP A 102 1.09 3.63 11.32
C ASP A 102 1.91 2.35 11.06
N GLU A 103 2.60 1.82 12.08
CA GLU A 103 3.31 0.54 12.02
C GLU A 103 2.33 -0.62 11.80
N THR A 104 1.24 -0.68 12.59
CA THR A 104 0.22 -1.74 12.46
C THR A 104 -0.39 -1.75 11.06
N ARG A 105 -0.69 -0.54 10.55
CA ARG A 105 -1.22 -0.35 9.20
C ARG A 105 -0.23 -0.81 8.13
N THR A 106 1.03 -0.43 8.25
CA THR A 106 2.09 -0.82 7.31
C THR A 106 2.27 -2.34 7.28
N VAL A 107 2.35 -2.98 8.44
CA VAL A 107 2.44 -4.45 8.57
C VAL A 107 1.23 -5.13 7.93
N TYR A 108 0.03 -4.61 8.16
CA TYR A 108 -1.18 -5.14 7.52
C TYR A 108 -1.07 -5.07 5.99
N LEU A 109 -0.73 -3.91 5.42
CA LEU A 109 -0.64 -3.74 3.98
C LEU A 109 0.46 -4.61 3.36
N GLN A 110 1.63 -4.70 3.99
CA GLN A 110 2.73 -5.56 3.59
C GLN A 110 2.35 -7.05 3.61
N SER A 111 1.64 -7.50 4.65
CA SER A 111 1.14 -8.89 4.72
C SER A 111 0.13 -9.22 3.61
N HIS A 112 -0.52 -8.21 3.05
CA HIS A 112 -1.40 -8.33 1.87
C HIS A 112 -0.65 -8.17 0.54
N GLY A 113 0.69 -8.16 0.59
CA GLY A 113 1.56 -8.14 -0.58
C GLY A 113 1.77 -6.76 -1.19
N TRP A 114 1.50 -5.67 -0.45
CA TRP A 114 1.70 -4.30 -0.93
C TRP A 114 2.98 -3.67 -0.39
N ALA A 115 3.74 -3.02 -1.28
CA ALA A 115 4.76 -2.06 -0.88
C ALA A 115 4.08 -0.72 -0.59
N VAL A 116 4.59 0.04 0.39
CA VAL A 116 4.04 1.34 0.79
C VAL A 116 5.13 2.40 0.64
N LEU A 117 4.83 3.43 -0.16
CA LEU A 117 5.69 4.58 -0.38
C LEU A 117 4.97 5.84 0.12
N ARG A 118 5.59 6.58 1.04
CA ARG A 118 4.97 7.77 1.65
C ARG A 118 5.76 9.03 1.35
N PHE A 119 5.02 10.11 1.16
CA PHE A 119 5.56 11.46 0.95
C PHE A 119 4.88 12.44 1.90
N TRP A 120 5.61 13.46 2.33
CA TRP A 120 4.97 14.64 2.93
C TRP A 120 4.26 15.47 1.86
N ASN A 121 3.13 16.05 2.21
CA ASN A 121 2.42 16.98 1.32
C ASN A 121 3.32 18.11 0.82
N GLU A 122 4.20 18.63 1.67
CA GLU A 122 5.16 19.68 1.35
C GLU A 122 6.20 19.22 0.31
N GLU A 123 6.71 17.99 0.44
CA GLU A 123 7.64 17.39 -0.53
C GLU A 123 6.98 17.21 -1.90
N VAL A 124 5.73 16.73 -1.91
CA VAL A 124 4.94 16.57 -3.14
C VAL A 124 4.78 17.90 -3.87
N LEU A 125 4.54 18.98 -3.15
CA LEU A 125 4.33 20.28 -3.76
C LEU A 125 5.65 20.96 -4.18
N ARG A 126 6.73 20.76 -3.42
CA ARG A 126 8.03 21.41 -3.65
C ARG A 126 8.93 20.67 -4.63
N GLU A 127 8.93 19.34 -4.59
CA GLU A 127 9.91 18.46 -5.25
C GLU A 127 9.25 17.49 -6.24
N ARG A 128 8.25 17.99 -6.96
CA ARG A 128 7.40 17.28 -7.93
C ARG A 128 8.16 16.32 -8.87
N GLY A 129 9.27 16.77 -9.44
CA GLY A 129 10.12 15.96 -10.32
C GLY A 129 10.73 14.76 -9.61
N ALA A 130 11.38 15.01 -8.47
CA ALA A 130 12.02 13.97 -7.65
C ALA A 130 11.00 12.94 -7.12
N VAL A 131 9.78 13.39 -6.80
CA VAL A 131 8.67 12.51 -6.40
C VAL A 131 8.30 11.55 -7.53
N CYS A 132 8.09 12.05 -8.76
CA CYS A 132 7.81 11.21 -9.92
C CYS A 132 8.94 10.23 -10.22
N GLU A 133 10.20 10.69 -10.18
CA GLU A 133 11.38 9.86 -10.39
C GLU A 133 11.48 8.74 -9.35
N THR A 134 11.22 9.06 -8.08
CA THR A 134 11.19 8.09 -6.98
C THR A 134 10.13 7.02 -7.19
N ILE A 135 8.91 7.42 -7.56
CA ILE A 135 7.83 6.47 -7.86
C ILE A 135 8.26 5.55 -9.02
N LEU A 136 8.86 6.10 -10.07
CA LEU A 136 9.37 5.31 -11.19
C LEU A 136 10.54 4.40 -10.81
N ALA A 137 11.40 4.81 -9.89
CA ALA A 137 12.48 3.99 -9.38
C ALA A 137 11.94 2.77 -8.62
N VAL A 138 11.00 2.99 -7.70
CA VAL A 138 10.31 1.93 -6.95
C VAL A 138 9.53 1.01 -7.88
N LEU A 139 8.72 1.56 -8.78
CA LEU A 139 7.99 0.76 -9.77
C LEU A 139 8.95 -0.08 -10.61
N GLY A 140 10.09 0.46 -11.00
CA GLY A 140 11.14 -0.22 -11.76
C GLY A 140 11.96 -1.24 -10.98
N GLY A 141 11.73 -1.41 -9.67
CA GLY A 141 12.51 -2.32 -8.81
C GLY A 141 13.93 -1.83 -8.54
N ARG A 142 14.23 -0.55 -8.78
CA ARG A 142 15.54 0.07 -8.55
C ARG A 142 15.75 0.49 -7.08
N VAL A 143 14.68 0.49 -6.30
CA VAL A 143 14.68 0.73 -4.85
C VAL A 143 13.94 -0.41 -4.19
N THR A 144 14.67 -1.25 -3.45
CA THR A 144 14.15 -2.45 -2.78
C THR A 144 14.33 -2.41 -1.26
N GLU A 145 15.24 -1.58 -0.77
CA GLU A 145 15.58 -1.52 0.66
C GLU A 145 14.79 -0.41 1.38
N PRO A 146 14.46 -0.61 2.67
CA PRO A 146 14.01 0.48 3.53
C PRO A 146 15.13 1.51 3.64
N CYS A 147 14.88 2.73 3.18
CA CYS A 147 15.89 3.79 3.20
C CYS A 147 15.51 4.84 4.24
N ASP A 148 16.12 4.79 5.42
CA ASP A 148 15.86 5.75 6.52
C ASP A 148 16.49 7.15 6.29
N GLY A 149 16.66 7.59 5.04
CA GLY A 149 16.97 9.00 4.75
C GLY A 149 18.20 9.32 3.88
N GLY A 150 18.55 8.48 2.90
CA GLY A 150 19.66 8.77 1.95
C GLY A 150 19.28 8.78 0.47
N GLY A 151 17.99 8.72 0.13
CA GLY A 151 17.52 8.71 -1.27
C GLY A 151 17.52 10.11 -1.92
N LEU A 152 17.15 10.16 -3.21
CA LEU A 152 17.00 11.41 -3.99
C LEU A 152 16.03 12.43 -3.34
N ILE A 153 15.21 11.98 -2.40
CA ILE A 153 14.46 12.80 -1.46
C ILE A 153 14.95 12.50 -0.03
N HIS A 154 15.25 13.54 0.75
CA HIS A 154 15.64 13.40 2.15
C HIS A 154 14.47 12.78 2.94
N GLY A 155 14.69 11.62 3.57
CA GLY A 155 13.67 10.99 4.43
C GLY A 155 12.58 10.21 3.68
N LEU A 156 12.90 9.63 2.51
CA LEU A 156 12.08 8.65 1.80
C LEU A 156 11.50 7.59 2.75
N ARG A 157 10.18 7.55 2.90
CA ARG A 157 9.50 6.55 3.74
C ARG A 157 9.01 5.41 2.86
N PHE A 158 9.86 4.40 2.66
CA PHE A 158 9.53 3.23 1.86
C PHE A 158 9.55 1.95 2.69
N ALA A 159 8.41 1.27 2.70
CA ALA A 159 8.21 -0.04 3.29
C ALA A 159 8.02 -1.07 2.15
N PRO A 160 9.06 -1.84 1.79
CA PRO A 160 8.95 -2.83 0.72
C PRO A 160 8.00 -3.97 1.10
N VAL A 161 7.54 -4.75 0.11
CA VAL A 161 6.80 -5.98 0.40
C VAL A 161 7.69 -6.89 1.23
N ILE A 162 7.20 -7.42 2.35
CA ILE A 162 7.89 -8.47 3.09
C ILE A 162 7.65 -9.79 2.32
N PRO A 163 8.67 -10.39 1.69
CA PRO A 163 8.46 -11.67 1.03
C PRO A 163 8.11 -12.71 2.09
N SER A 164 7.05 -13.49 1.85
CA SER A 164 6.77 -14.68 2.66
C SER A 164 8.01 -15.58 2.66
N PRO A 165 8.37 -16.24 3.78
CA PRO A 165 9.50 -17.17 3.82
C PRO A 165 9.41 -18.31 2.78
N ALA A 166 8.22 -18.57 2.22
CA ALA A 166 8.05 -19.48 1.09
C ALA A 166 8.60 -18.94 -0.25
N SER A 167 8.66 -17.63 -0.46
CA SER A 167 9.20 -16.99 -1.68
C SER A 167 10.73 -16.84 -1.69
N LEU A 168 11.38 -16.93 -0.52
CA LEU A 168 12.85 -16.83 -0.40
C LEU A 168 13.61 -18.04 -0.98
N ARG A 169 12.91 -19.11 -1.37
CA ARG A 169 13.54 -20.31 -1.96
C ARG A 169 13.85 -20.18 -3.46
N SER A 170 13.45 -19.09 -4.10
CA SER A 170 13.63 -18.88 -5.56
C SER A 170 14.49 -17.67 -5.93
N ALA A 171 15.13 -17.02 -4.95
CA ALA A 171 16.10 -15.96 -5.27
C ALA A 171 17.36 -16.59 -5.90
N PRO A 172 17.76 -16.20 -7.12
CA PRO A 172 19.06 -16.59 -7.64
C PRO A 172 20.14 -15.99 -6.73
N SER A 173 21.06 -16.83 -6.27
CA SER A 173 22.24 -16.39 -5.52
C SER A 173 22.99 -15.32 -6.31
N PRO A 174 23.59 -14.30 -5.64
CA PRO A 174 24.46 -13.36 -6.33
C PRO A 174 25.69 -14.13 -6.81
N ASP A 175 25.72 -14.42 -8.10
CA ASP A 175 26.90 -14.93 -8.77
C ASP A 175 27.98 -13.84 -8.72
N SER A 176 29.15 -14.24 -8.26
CA SER A 176 30.32 -13.38 -8.17
C SER A 176 30.91 -13.26 -9.57
N GLY A 177 30.56 -12.19 -10.29
CA GLY A 177 31.00 -12.01 -11.68
C GLY A 177 31.35 -10.56 -11.97
N GLU A 178 32.65 -10.28 -11.92
CA GLU A 178 33.31 -9.05 -12.39
C GLU A 178 33.00 -8.73 -13.86
N GLY A 179 33.06 -7.46 -14.24
CA GLY A 179 33.22 -7.07 -15.66
C GLY A 179 32.44 -5.82 -16.06
N GLY A 180 33.11 -4.67 -15.98
CA GLY A 180 32.59 -3.40 -16.48
C GLY A 180 32.47 -3.33 -18.01
N ALA A 181 31.61 -2.42 -18.47
CA ALA A 181 31.77 -1.73 -19.75
C ALA A 181 31.08 -0.34 -19.65
N PRO A 182 31.69 0.72 -20.22
CA PRO A 182 31.23 2.09 -20.09
C PRO A 182 30.09 2.43 -21.06
N TYR A 183 29.23 3.36 -20.66
CA TYR A 183 28.20 3.98 -21.50
C TYR A 183 28.83 4.69 -22.70
N PRO A 184 28.24 4.63 -23.90
CA PRO A 184 28.75 5.35 -25.06
C PRO A 184 28.45 6.85 -24.96
N ASP A 185 29.48 7.62 -25.30
CA ASP A 185 29.56 9.08 -25.42
C ASP A 185 28.63 9.60 -26.54
N MET A 186 27.84 10.63 -26.20
CA MET A 186 26.94 11.34 -27.11
C MET A 186 27.67 12.56 -27.68
N ALA A 187 28.23 12.43 -28.87
CA ALA A 187 28.71 13.59 -29.64
C ALA A 187 27.87 13.77 -30.92
N LEU A 188 26.97 14.76 -30.89
CA LEU A 188 26.30 15.31 -32.07
C LEU A 188 27.05 16.57 -32.53
N GLY A 189 27.41 16.62 -33.82
CA GLY A 189 27.91 17.79 -34.55
C GLY A 189 28.97 17.36 -35.57
N ARG A 190 28.95 17.72 -36.87
CA ARG A 190 28.37 18.84 -37.63
C ARG A 190 28.27 18.39 -39.12
N PRO A 191 27.46 19.02 -40.00
CA PRO A 191 27.67 18.94 -41.44
C PRO A 191 28.51 20.11 -41.97
N ALA A 192 29.25 19.86 -43.05
CA ALA A 192 29.73 20.85 -44.01
C ALA A 192 29.12 20.50 -45.38
#